data_AF-A0A9E2PKI6-F1
#
_entry.id   AF-A0A9E2PKI6-F1
#
_cell.length_a   1.000
_cell.length_b   1.000
_cell.length_c   1.000
_cell.angle_alpha   90.00
_cell.angle_beta   90.00
_cell.angle_gamma   90.00
#
_symmetry.space_group_name_H-M   'P 1'
#
loop_
_entity.id
_entity.type
_entity.pdbx_description
1 polymer ?
#
loop_
_entity_poly.entity_id
_entity_poly.type
_entity_poly.pdbx_seq_one_letter_code
_entity_poly.pdbx_strand_id
1 'polypeptide(L)'
;MNTPAHIETPADKASIGWTLIFIAWLIATASTLGALFLGEVMGYTPCLLCWYQRIAMLPLVLVLAAGLFPFDARVVRYALPLALAGLGLALFHLALIAGWIPESIKPCQQGVPCSDVVVVWFGFVTIPLLSVMAFAAIAALLLITHIKGSK
;
A
#
# COMPACT_ATOMS: atom_id res chain seq x y z
N MET A 1 17.79 34.45 -19.01
CA MET A 1 18.73 33.59 -18.25
C MET A 1 18.10 32.21 -18.21
N ASN A 2 18.33 31.42 -19.25
CA ASN A 2 17.68 30.12 -19.42
C ASN A 2 18.53 29.08 -18.69
N THR A 3 17.96 28.47 -17.65
CA THR A 3 18.54 27.32 -16.97
C THR A 3 18.76 26.20 -18.00
N PRO A 4 19.96 25.62 -18.13
CA PRO A 4 20.15 24.50 -19.03
C PRO A 4 19.28 23.33 -18.55
N ALA A 5 18.50 22.77 -19.47
CA ALA A 5 17.78 21.53 -19.25
C ALA A 5 18.80 20.45 -18.83
N HIS A 6 18.74 20.01 -17.59
CA HIS A 6 19.54 18.88 -17.12
C HIS A 6 19.16 17.65 -17.96
N ILE A 7 20.10 17.19 -18.78
CA ILE A 7 19.98 15.93 -19.51
C ILE A 7 20.16 14.82 -18.47
N GLU A 8 19.07 14.23 -17.98
CA GLU A 8 19.11 13.07 -17.06
C GLU A 8 19.88 11.91 -17.73
N THR A 9 20.98 11.46 -17.13
CA THR A 9 21.74 10.32 -17.66
C THR A 9 21.02 8.99 -17.36
N PRO A 10 21.32 7.88 -18.08
CA PRO A 10 20.74 6.57 -17.78
C PRO A 10 21.03 6.09 -16.34
N ALA A 11 22.18 6.47 -15.78
CA ALA A 11 22.54 6.18 -14.39
C ALA A 11 21.66 6.96 -13.39
N ASP A 12 21.32 8.22 -13.70
CA ASP A 12 20.42 9.03 -12.88
C ASP A 12 18.98 8.50 -12.90
N LYS A 13 18.52 8.02 -14.05
CA LYS A 13 17.20 7.36 -14.14
C LYS A 13 17.14 6.07 -13.32
N ALA A 14 18.21 5.27 -13.35
CA ALA A 14 18.30 4.04 -12.57
C ALA A 14 18.36 4.30 -11.06
N SER A 15 19.09 5.32 -10.62
CA SER A 15 19.17 5.71 -9.21
C SER A 15 17.82 6.22 -8.68
N ILE A 16 17.12 7.07 -9.45
CA ILE A 16 15.77 7.55 -9.09
C ILE A 16 14.79 6.38 -9.00
N GLY A 17 14.78 5.48 -9.99
CA GLY A 17 13.90 4.30 -9.98
C GLY A 17 14.14 3.40 -8.77
N TRP A 18 15.41 3.18 -8.42
CA TRP A 18 15.80 2.43 -7.22
C TRP A 18 15.27 3.10 -5.95
N THR A 19 15.48 4.41 -5.80
CA THR A 19 15.01 5.16 -4.64
C THR A 19 13.49 5.11 -4.50
N LEU A 20 12.73 5.25 -5.59
CA LEU A 20 11.27 5.20 -5.56
C LEU A 20 10.75 3.81 -5.12
N ILE A 21 11.32 2.74 -5.67
CA ILE A 21 10.96 1.36 -5.28
C ILE A 21 11.39 1.08 -3.84
N PHE A 22 12.53 1.60 -3.41
CA PHE A 22 13.01 1.47 -2.03
C PHE A 22 12.08 2.15 -1.02
N ILE A 23 11.60 3.37 -1.32
CA ILE A 23 10.62 4.06 -0.48
C ILE A 23 9.30 3.26 -0.44
N ALA A 24 8.84 2.74 -1.58
CA ALA A 24 7.64 1.90 -1.62
C ALA A 24 7.81 0.63 -0.77
N TRP A 25 8.98 -0.01 -0.82
CA TRP A 25 9.31 -1.17 0.01
C TRP A 25 9.34 -0.84 1.50
N LEU A 26 9.88 0.32 1.90
CA LEU A 26 9.86 0.77 3.29
C LEU A 26 8.43 0.97 3.80
N ILE A 27 7.56 1.59 3.01
CA ILE A 27 6.15 1.79 3.37
C ILE A 27 5.43 0.44 3.51
N ALA A 28 5.65 -0.49 2.58
CA ALA A 28 5.06 -1.83 2.63
C ALA A 28 5.53 -2.61 3.87
N THR A 29 6.82 -2.54 4.18
CA THR A 29 7.43 -3.22 5.33
C THR A 29 6.92 -2.63 6.64
N ALA A 30 6.90 -1.31 6.79
CA ALA A 30 6.38 -0.65 7.98
C ALA A 30 4.90 -0.95 8.20
N SER A 31 4.09 -0.95 7.13
CA SER A 31 2.66 -1.29 7.18
C SER A 31 2.45 -2.75 7.60
N THR A 32 3.26 -3.66 7.07
CA THR A 32 3.24 -5.08 7.42
C THR A 32 3.59 -5.31 8.88
N LEU A 33 4.69 -4.72 9.36
CA LEU A 33 5.10 -4.83 10.75
C LEU A 33 4.06 -4.23 11.69
N GLY A 34 3.48 -3.08 11.35
CA GLY A 34 2.38 -2.48 12.10
C GLY A 34 1.15 -3.38 12.19
N ALA A 35 0.75 -4.00 11.07
CA ALA A 35 -0.37 -4.94 11.06
C ALA A 35 -0.09 -6.19 11.92
N LEU A 36 1.12 -6.75 11.85
CA LEU A 36 1.52 -7.89 12.68
C LEU A 36 1.59 -7.52 14.17
N PHE A 37 2.15 -6.37 14.51
CA PHE A 37 2.19 -5.87 15.89
C PHE A 37 0.79 -5.71 16.48
N LEU A 38 -0.15 -5.11 15.74
CA LEU A 38 -1.53 -4.96 16.19
C LEU A 38 -2.22 -6.32 16.40
N GLY A 39 -1.91 -7.31 15.57
CA GLY A 39 -2.50 -8.65 15.70
C GLY A 39 -1.90 -9.48 16.84
N GLU A 40 -0.59 -9.66 16.80
CA GLU A 40 0.11 -10.62 17.66
C GLU A 40 0.48 -10.05 19.04
N VAL A 41 0.80 -8.75 19.11
CA VAL A 41 1.25 -8.13 20.36
C VAL A 41 0.10 -7.46 21.08
N MET A 42 -0.74 -6.70 20.36
CA MET A 42 -1.88 -5.98 20.95
C MET A 42 -3.16 -6.83 21.00
N GLY A 43 -3.18 -8.00 20.37
CA GLY A 43 -4.32 -8.93 20.39
C GLY A 43 -5.54 -8.50 19.56
N TYR A 44 -5.39 -7.52 18.65
CA TYR A 44 -6.50 -7.10 17.79
C TYR A 44 -6.77 -8.11 16.68
N THR A 45 -7.92 -8.79 16.78
CA THR A 45 -8.36 -9.71 15.74
C THR A 45 -8.76 -8.94 14.48
N PRO A 46 -8.12 -9.19 13.32
CA PRO A 46 -8.47 -8.48 12.09
C PRO A 46 -9.84 -8.94 11.58
N CYS A 47 -10.63 -8.00 11.06
CA CYS A 47 -11.82 -8.33 10.30
C CYS A 47 -11.45 -8.96 8.94
N LEU A 48 -12.42 -9.61 8.28
CA LEU A 48 -12.20 -10.28 6.99
C LEU A 48 -11.65 -9.33 5.92
N LEU A 49 -12.12 -8.08 5.89
CA LEU A 49 -11.65 -7.09 4.92
C LEU A 49 -10.21 -6.63 5.18
N CYS A 50 -9.83 -6.45 6.45
CA CYS A 50 -8.43 -6.25 6.85
C CYS A 50 -7.57 -7.45 6.50
N TRP A 51 -8.10 -8.67 6.61
CA TRP A 51 -7.39 -9.88 6.22
C TRP A 51 -7.09 -9.92 4.71
N TYR A 52 -8.05 -9.53 3.86
CA TYR A 52 -7.78 -9.38 2.42
C TYR A 52 -6.75 -8.28 2.12
N GLN A 53 -6.76 -7.17 2.86
CA GLN A 53 -5.72 -6.14 2.73
C GLN A 53 -4.33 -6.69 3.11
N ARG A 54 -4.23 -7.55 4.13
CA ARG A 54 -2.96 -8.24 4.47
C ARG A 54 -2.49 -9.16 3.35
N ILE A 55 -3.37 -9.89 2.69
CA ILE A 55 -3.00 -10.72 1.53
C ILE A 55 -2.43 -9.87 0.39
N ALA A 56 -2.91 -8.64 0.21
CA ALA A 56 -2.32 -7.72 -0.77
C ALA A 56 -0.98 -7.11 -0.30
N MET A 57 -0.88 -6.72 0.97
CA MET A 57 0.29 -6.01 1.50
C MET A 57 1.50 -6.92 1.76
N LEU A 58 1.30 -8.11 2.33
CA LEU A 58 2.38 -9.00 2.76
C LEU A 58 3.26 -9.47 1.59
N PRO A 59 2.72 -9.96 0.45
CA PRO A 59 3.54 -10.36 -0.69
C PRO A 59 4.24 -9.18 -1.33
N LEU A 60 3.69 -7.97 -1.23
CA LEU A 60 4.25 -6.76 -1.81
C LEU A 60 5.63 -6.44 -1.23
N VAL A 61 5.87 -6.73 0.05
CA VAL A 61 7.18 -6.61 0.70
C VAL A 61 8.21 -7.48 0.00
N LEU A 62 7.88 -8.74 -0.27
CA LEU A 62 8.78 -9.70 -0.91
C LEU A 62 9.01 -9.37 -2.39
N VAL A 63 7.94 -9.02 -3.10
CA VAL A 63 8.01 -8.64 -4.52
C VAL A 63 8.90 -7.41 -4.71
N LEU A 64 8.68 -6.34 -3.93
CA LEU A 64 9.50 -5.13 -4.01
C LEU A 64 10.96 -5.37 -3.59
N ALA A 65 11.19 -6.19 -2.57
CA ALA A 65 12.55 -6.59 -2.18
C ALA A 65 13.29 -7.33 -3.31
N ALA A 66 12.61 -8.27 -3.99
CA ALA A 66 13.17 -9.00 -5.10
C ALA A 66 13.56 -8.09 -6.28
N GLY A 67 12.83 -6.97 -6.47
CA GLY A 67 13.16 -5.95 -7.46
C GLY A 67 14.26 -4.97 -7.06
N LEU A 68 14.75 -5.00 -5.82
CA LEU A 68 15.83 -4.13 -5.32
C LEU A 68 17.21 -4.82 -5.35
N PHE A 69 17.25 -6.15 -5.24
CA PHE A 69 18.49 -6.93 -5.04
C PHE A 69 18.59 -8.14 -6.00
N PRO A 70 19.12 -7.99 -7.23
CA PRO A 70 19.59 -6.77 -7.89
C PRO A 70 18.43 -5.89 -8.40
N PHE A 71 18.73 -4.62 -8.73
CA PHE A 71 17.70 -3.69 -9.19
C PHE A 71 17.07 -4.12 -10.52
N ASP A 72 15.77 -4.44 -10.50
CA ASP A 72 14.96 -4.69 -11.69
C ASP A 72 13.63 -3.93 -11.63
N ALA A 73 13.55 -2.83 -12.39
CA ALA A 73 12.35 -1.99 -12.49
C ALA A 73 11.13 -2.73 -13.08
N ARG A 74 11.30 -3.91 -13.69
CA ARG A 74 10.18 -4.73 -14.20
C ARG A 74 9.29 -5.25 -13.07
N VAL A 75 9.78 -5.25 -11.82
CA VAL A 75 9.00 -5.58 -10.62
C VAL A 75 7.70 -4.79 -10.54
N VAL A 76 7.68 -3.55 -11.06
CA VAL A 76 6.51 -2.67 -11.09
C VAL A 76 5.30 -3.33 -11.75
N ARG A 77 5.50 -4.19 -12.76
CA ARG A 77 4.41 -4.89 -13.47
C ARG A 77 3.64 -5.85 -12.57
N TYR A 78 4.29 -6.41 -11.55
CA TYR A 78 3.68 -7.35 -10.61
C TYR A 78 3.24 -6.64 -9.33
N ALA A 79 4.02 -5.67 -8.87
CA ALA A 79 3.72 -4.91 -7.66
C ALA A 79 2.51 -3.98 -7.83
N LEU A 80 2.37 -3.33 -9.00
CA LEU A 80 1.34 -2.31 -9.21
C LEU A 80 -0.09 -2.88 -9.19
N PRO A 81 -0.43 -3.99 -9.91
CA PRO A 81 -1.77 -4.58 -9.82
C PRO A 81 -2.13 -5.01 -8.39
N LEU A 82 -1.15 -5.56 -7.65
CA LEU A 82 -1.34 -5.97 -6.26
C LEU A 82 -1.60 -4.77 -5.34
N ALA A 83 -0.84 -3.69 -5.51
CA ALA A 83 -1.05 -2.44 -4.77
C ALA A 83 -2.40 -1.79 -5.08
N LEU A 84 -2.84 -1.81 -6.34
CA LEU A 84 -4.14 -1.28 -6.75
C LEU A 84 -5.31 -2.13 -6.22
N ALA A 85 -5.18 -3.46 -6.21
CA ALA A 85 -6.16 -4.34 -5.61
C ALA A 85 -6.29 -4.08 -4.10
N GLY A 86 -5.16 -3.94 -3.39
CA GLY A 86 -5.12 -3.55 -1.98
C GLY A 86 -5.76 -2.17 -1.73
N LEU A 87 -5.47 -1.19 -2.60
CA LEU A 87 -6.06 0.15 -2.54
C LEU A 87 -7.59 0.10 -2.70
N GLY A 88 -8.10 -0.68 -3.66
CA GLY A 88 -9.54 -0.84 -3.85
C GLY A 88 -10.24 -1.42 -2.63
N LEU A 89 -9.65 -2.46 -2.01
CA LEU A 89 -10.16 -3.05 -0.77
C LEU A 89 -10.09 -2.07 0.42
N ALA A 90 -9.02 -1.27 0.50
CA ALA A 90 -8.84 -0.26 1.54
C ALA A 90 -9.85 0.88 1.41
N LEU A 91 -10.11 1.35 0.18
CA LEU A 91 -11.13 2.38 -0.10
C LEU A 91 -12.53 1.86 0.20
N PHE A 92 -12.84 0.61 -0.17
CA PHE A 92 -14.10 -0.02 0.18
C PHE A 92 -14.29 -0.11 1.70
N HIS A 93 -13.24 -0.48 2.43
CA HIS A 93 -13.27 -0.50 3.90
C HIS A 93 -13.49 0.89 4.49
N LEU A 94 -12.79 1.90 3.98
CA LEU A 94 -12.95 3.28 4.42
C LEU A 94 -14.37 3.80 4.15
N ALA A 95 -14.94 3.50 2.97
CA ALA A 95 -16.29 3.88 2.61
C ALA A 95 -17.37 3.19 3.48
N LEU A 96 -17.14 1.93 3.88
CA LEU A 96 -18.00 1.23 4.83
C LEU A 96 -18.01 1.90 6.20
N ILE A 97 -16.84 2.20 6.78
CA ILE A 97 -16.77 2.86 8.09
C ILE A 97 -17.28 4.31 8.05
N ALA A 98 -17.18 4.97 6.90
CA ALA A 98 -17.70 6.32 6.69
C ALA A 98 -19.24 6.36 6.51
N GLY A 99 -19.90 5.20 6.44
CA GLY A 99 -21.35 5.10 6.23
C GLY A 99 -21.80 5.45 4.80
N TRP A 100 -20.88 5.55 3.83
CA TRP A 100 -21.22 5.83 2.43
C TRP A 100 -21.85 4.63 1.72
N ILE A 101 -21.59 3.43 2.22
CA ILE A 101 -22.10 2.16 1.67
C ILE A 101 -22.96 1.48 2.73
N PRO A 102 -24.18 1.02 2.38
CA PRO A 102 -25.05 0.34 3.33
C PRO A 102 -24.45 -0.99 3.79
N GLU A 103 -24.69 -1.30 5.05
CA GLU A 103 -24.16 -2.50 5.69
C GLU A 103 -24.65 -3.82 5.07
N SER A 104 -25.73 -3.78 4.29
CA SER A 104 -26.28 -4.94 3.58
C SER A 104 -25.37 -5.49 2.48
N ILE A 105 -24.40 -4.71 2.00
CA ILE A 105 -23.44 -5.12 0.96
C ILE A 105 -22.17 -5.73 1.57
N LYS A 106 -22.09 -5.82 2.91
CA LYS A 106 -20.94 -6.42 3.60
C LYS A 106 -20.77 -7.89 3.15
N PRO A 107 -19.58 -8.31 2.70
CA PRO A 107 -19.29 -9.72 2.43
C PRO A 107 -19.26 -10.60 3.69
N CYS A 108 -19.55 -10.05 4.87
CA CYS A 108 -19.19 -10.61 6.17
C CYS A 108 -20.45 -10.92 6.99
N GLN A 109 -20.69 -12.20 7.25
CA GLN A 109 -21.72 -12.70 8.18
C GLN A 109 -21.08 -13.49 9.37
N GLN A 110 -19.75 -13.67 9.38
CA GLN A 110 -19.03 -14.42 10.42
C GLN A 110 -17.77 -13.68 10.86
N GLY A 111 -17.55 -13.58 12.18
CA GLY A 111 -16.38 -12.95 12.81
C GLY A 111 -16.61 -11.51 13.27
N VAL A 112 -15.50 -10.77 13.51
CA VAL A 112 -15.52 -9.37 13.98
C VAL A 112 -16.08 -8.45 12.87
N PRO A 113 -17.04 -7.54 13.17
CA PRO A 113 -17.65 -6.67 12.16
C PRO A 113 -16.62 -5.75 11.49
N CYS A 114 -16.67 -5.65 10.16
CA CYS A 114 -15.80 -4.71 9.40
C CYS A 114 -16.24 -3.25 9.52
N SER A 115 -17.44 -2.98 10.07
CA SER A 115 -17.94 -1.64 10.36
C SER A 115 -17.47 -1.10 11.69
N ASP A 116 -17.01 -1.97 12.59
CA ASP A 116 -16.65 -1.57 13.94
C ASP A 116 -15.26 -0.96 13.92
N VAL A 117 -15.18 0.29 14.34
CA VAL A 117 -13.91 1.00 14.45
C VAL A 117 -13.24 0.60 15.75
N VAL A 118 -12.40 -0.44 15.69
CA VAL A 118 -11.73 -1.00 16.87
C VAL A 118 -10.61 -0.08 17.40
N VAL A 119 -10.02 0.75 16.53
CA VAL A 119 -8.85 1.58 16.86
C VAL A 119 -8.96 2.96 16.22
N VAL A 120 -9.02 3.99 17.05
CA VAL A 120 -8.99 5.40 16.66
C VAL A 120 -7.83 6.07 17.37
N TRP A 121 -6.76 6.39 16.64
CA TRP A 121 -5.68 7.23 17.16
C TRP A 121 -6.02 8.70 16.91
N PHE A 122 -5.82 9.55 17.92
CA PHE A 122 -6.06 11.01 17.85
C PHE A 122 -7.50 11.44 17.45
N GLY A 123 -8.49 10.53 17.50
CA GLY A 123 -9.88 10.82 17.16
C GLY A 123 -10.24 10.73 15.66
N PHE A 124 -9.26 10.58 14.76
CA PHE A 124 -9.49 10.54 13.30
C PHE A 124 -8.65 9.50 12.54
N VAL A 125 -7.54 9.01 13.11
CA VAL A 125 -6.68 8.03 12.45
C VAL A 125 -7.23 6.63 12.70
N THR A 126 -7.91 6.10 11.69
CA THR A 126 -8.43 4.73 11.70
C THR A 126 -7.49 3.79 10.94
N ILE A 127 -7.52 2.50 11.26
CA ILE A 127 -6.75 1.47 10.54
C ILE A 127 -7.05 1.49 9.03
N PRO A 128 -8.32 1.60 8.57
CA PRO A 128 -8.63 1.66 7.14
C PRO A 128 -8.03 2.90 6.46
N LEU A 129 -8.02 4.05 7.12
CA LEU A 129 -7.40 5.27 6.59
C LEU A 129 -5.88 5.09 6.39
N LEU A 130 -5.19 4.54 7.39
CA LEU A 130 -3.75 4.24 7.28
C LEU A 130 -3.46 3.29 6.12
N SER A 131 -4.29 2.27 5.93
CA SER A 131 -4.16 1.32 4.83
C SER A 131 -4.36 1.98 3.46
N VAL A 132 -5.36 2.85 3.31
CA VAL A 132 -5.57 3.63 2.08
C VAL A 132 -4.35 4.49 1.78
N MET A 133 -3.81 5.21 2.76
CA MET A 133 -2.63 6.05 2.57
C MET A 133 -1.40 5.24 2.16
N ALA A 134 -1.17 4.08 2.79
CA ALA A 134 -0.05 3.22 2.46
C ALA A 134 -0.15 2.68 1.03
N PHE A 135 -1.29 2.08 0.65
CA PHE A 135 -1.48 1.54 -0.70
C PHE A 135 -1.48 2.64 -1.77
N ALA A 136 -2.06 3.81 -1.49
CA ALA A 136 -2.05 4.93 -2.42
C ALA A 136 -0.63 5.46 -2.65
N ALA A 137 0.16 5.62 -1.58
CA ALA A 137 1.55 6.04 -1.69
C ALA A 137 2.38 5.03 -2.48
N ILE A 138 2.25 3.73 -2.20
CA ILE A 138 2.96 2.67 -2.94
C ILE A 138 2.54 2.68 -4.41
N ALA A 139 1.23 2.71 -4.72
CA ALA A 139 0.74 2.76 -6.09
C ALA A 139 1.25 3.99 -6.85
N ALA A 140 1.26 5.17 -6.21
CA ALA A 140 1.78 6.40 -6.81
C ALA A 140 3.28 6.29 -7.13
N LEU A 141 4.11 5.80 -6.20
CA LEU A 141 5.54 5.59 -6.41
C LEU A 141 5.82 4.61 -7.55
N LEU A 142 5.05 3.52 -7.62
CA LEU A 142 5.14 2.52 -8.69
C LEU A 142 4.71 3.10 -10.05
N LEU A 143 3.64 3.89 -10.10
CA LEU A 143 3.21 4.57 -11.32
C LEU A 143 4.26 5.58 -11.82
N ILE A 144 4.83 6.38 -10.92
CA ILE A 144 5.89 7.33 -11.27
C ILE A 144 7.10 6.58 -11.84
N THR A 145 7.49 5.46 -11.23
CA THR A 145 8.58 4.61 -11.71
C THR A 145 8.27 4.03 -13.09
N HIS A 146 7.05 3.55 -13.32
CA HIS A 146 6.60 3.03 -14.62
C HIS A 146 6.66 4.10 -15.72
N ILE A 147 6.18 5.30 -15.44
CA ILE A 147 6.13 6.40 -16.41
C ILE A 147 7.54 6.90 -16.76
N LYS A 148 8.44 7.00 -15.76
CA LYS A 148 9.85 7.39 -15.99
C LYS A 148 10.66 6.28 -16.69
N GLY A 149 10.36 5.00 -16.43
CA GLY A 149 11.04 3.87 -17.07
C GLY A 149 10.60 3.57 -18.50
N SER A 150 9.41 4.02 -18.90
CA SER A 150 8.89 3.87 -20.28
C SER A 150 9.40 4.95 -21.26
N LYS A 151 10.19 5.93 -20.79
CA LYS A 151 10.77 7.03 -21.58
C LYS A 151 12.29 6.94 -21.64
#